data_AF-A0A4U1HN58-F1
#
_entry.id   AF-A0A4U1HN58-F1
#
_cell.length_a   1.000
_cell.length_b   1.000
_cell.length_c   1.000
_cell.angle_alpha   90.00
_cell.angle_beta   90.00
_cell.angle_gamma   90.00
#
_symmetry.space_group_name_H-M   'P 1'
#
loop_
_entity.id
_entity.type
_entity.pdbx_description
1 polymer ?
#
loop_
_entity_poly.entity_id
_entity_poly.type
_entity_poly.pdbx_seq_one_letter_code
_entity_poly.pdbx_strand_id
1 'polypeptide(L)'
;MPLTRVSESPSRPVLSEAIAMVNGTPVTQAELAAAVAKSGEPDTPGLRRTLKYRLIACELLWQAAQRRYGEAAAGEAQSSVQVDTAIKRYLRDEVRPAAVTDADVRTRYAQISEVLQTIEPGSYRVLGREMLEDSIRAELTDERLNQAIHVVVERLMEQADIRE
;
A
#
# COMPACT_ATOMS: atom_id res chain seq x y z
N MET A 1 45.21 -25.07 -35.68
CA MET A 1 43.77 -24.80 -35.48
C MET A 1 43.45 -24.96 -34.00
N PRO A 2 43.02 -23.91 -33.29
CA PRO A 2 42.65 -24.00 -31.87
C PRO A 2 41.12 -24.01 -31.70
N LEU A 3 40.61 -24.75 -30.71
CA LEU A 3 39.30 -24.49 -30.11
C LEU A 3 39.43 -24.63 -28.60
N THR A 4 39.81 -23.53 -27.96
CA THR A 4 39.71 -23.35 -26.51
C THR A 4 38.22 -23.24 -26.16
N ARG A 5 37.67 -24.25 -25.48
CA ARG A 5 36.33 -24.19 -24.88
C ARG A 5 36.41 -23.24 -23.68
N VAL A 6 35.80 -22.07 -23.79
CA VAL A 6 35.54 -21.18 -22.65
C VAL A 6 34.50 -21.86 -21.76
N SER A 7 34.88 -22.16 -20.53
CA SER A 7 33.94 -22.55 -19.48
C SER A 7 33.14 -21.31 -19.07
N GLU A 8 31.95 -21.16 -19.62
CA GLU A 8 30.94 -20.25 -19.08
C GLU A 8 30.54 -20.74 -17.70
N SER A 9 30.96 -19.99 -16.68
CA SER A 9 30.42 -20.11 -15.33
C SER A 9 28.95 -19.69 -15.38
N PRO A 10 28.00 -20.40 -14.74
CA PRO A 10 26.63 -19.92 -14.68
C PRO A 10 26.63 -18.60 -13.90
N SER A 11 26.42 -17.50 -14.62
CA SER A 11 26.11 -16.20 -14.03
C SER A 11 24.92 -16.39 -13.11
N ARG A 12 25.15 -16.31 -11.80
CA ARG A 12 24.07 -16.13 -10.83
C ARG A 12 23.28 -14.90 -11.28
N PRO A 13 21.95 -14.97 -11.43
CA PRO A 13 21.16 -13.79 -11.78
C PRO A 13 21.48 -12.71 -10.75
N VAL A 14 21.89 -11.56 -11.29
CA VAL A 14 22.47 -10.46 -10.57
C VAL A 14 21.48 -9.92 -9.53
N LEU A 15 21.92 -9.93 -8.27
CA LEU A 15 21.33 -9.16 -7.16
C LEU A 15 21.48 -7.63 -7.37
N SER A 16 22.04 -7.18 -8.51
CA SER A 16 22.40 -5.77 -8.79
C SER A 16 21.24 -4.85 -9.16
N GLU A 17 20.01 -5.35 -9.25
CA GLU A 17 18.82 -4.52 -9.50
C GLU A 17 17.91 -4.39 -8.27
N ALA A 18 18.27 -4.96 -7.12
CA ALA A 18 17.47 -4.78 -5.90
C ALA A 18 17.68 -3.36 -5.34
N ILE A 19 16.59 -2.63 -5.11
CA ILE A 19 16.58 -1.34 -4.43
C ILE A 19 16.32 -1.48 -2.94
N ALA A 20 15.79 -2.62 -2.51
CA ALA A 20 15.64 -3.01 -1.11
C ALA A 20 15.52 -4.54 -1.03
N MET A 21 15.86 -5.11 0.12
CA MET A 21 15.64 -6.50 0.50
C MET A 21 14.70 -6.51 1.70
N VAL A 22 13.60 -7.27 1.63
CA VAL A 22 12.56 -7.37 2.65
C VAL A 22 12.47 -8.83 3.12
N ASN A 23 13.01 -9.13 4.29
CA ASN A 23 13.14 -10.50 4.83
C ASN A 23 13.80 -11.48 3.83
N GLY A 24 14.76 -10.98 3.05
CA GLY A 24 15.46 -11.75 2.01
C GLY A 24 14.80 -11.73 0.62
N THR A 25 13.59 -11.16 0.47
CA THR A 25 12.95 -10.95 -0.84
C THR A 25 13.42 -9.62 -1.46
N PRO A 26 13.96 -9.62 -2.69
CA PRO A 26 14.36 -8.39 -3.36
C PRO A 26 13.15 -7.61 -3.88
N VAL A 27 13.09 -6.32 -3.56
CA VAL A 27 12.29 -5.32 -4.28
C VAL A 27 13.20 -4.73 -5.36
N THR A 28 12.79 -4.82 -6.62
CA THR A 28 13.66 -4.53 -7.77
C THR A 28 13.45 -3.14 -8.36
N GLN A 29 14.48 -2.63 -9.04
CA GLN A 29 14.46 -1.39 -9.79
C GLN A 29 13.45 -1.44 -10.94
N ALA A 30 13.22 -2.62 -11.52
CA ALA A 30 12.22 -2.86 -12.55
C ALA A 30 10.79 -2.67 -12.01
N GLU A 31 10.50 -3.16 -10.81
CA GLU A 31 9.20 -2.93 -10.15
C GLU A 31 8.96 -1.46 -9.83
N LEU A 32 10.00 -0.75 -9.38
CA LEU A 32 9.91 0.70 -9.17
C LEU A 32 9.66 1.46 -10.48
N ALA A 33 10.36 1.11 -11.55
CA ALA A 33 10.15 1.73 -12.86
C ALA A 33 8.74 1.46 -13.39
N ALA A 34 8.22 0.23 -13.23
CA ALA A 34 6.85 -0.11 -13.58
C ALA A 34 5.82 0.67 -12.76
N ALA A 35 6.08 0.87 -11.46
CA ALA A 35 5.22 1.66 -10.59
C ALA A 35 5.19 3.15 -11.00
N VAL A 36 6.34 3.73 -11.37
CA VAL A 36 6.44 5.11 -11.88
C VAL A 36 5.67 5.22 -13.20
N ALA A 37 5.87 4.30 -14.14
CA ALA A 37 5.17 4.30 -15.42
C ALA A 37 3.64 4.19 -15.23
N LYS A 38 3.20 3.43 -14.22
CA LYS A 38 1.77 3.24 -13.91
C LYS A 38 1.16 4.43 -13.16
N SER A 39 1.94 5.24 -12.43
CA SER A 39 1.39 6.39 -11.71
C SER A 39 0.93 7.50 -12.65
N GLY A 40 1.55 7.63 -13.83
CA GLY A 40 1.29 8.72 -14.78
C GLY A 40 1.80 10.08 -14.29
N GLU A 41 2.53 10.11 -13.17
CA GLU A 41 3.12 11.31 -12.60
C GLU A 41 4.55 11.55 -13.14
N PRO A 42 5.06 12.79 -13.08
CA PRO A 42 6.44 13.08 -13.44
C PRO A 42 7.42 12.25 -12.60
N ASP A 43 8.40 11.64 -13.27
CA ASP A 43 9.43 10.86 -12.60
C ASP A 43 10.36 11.78 -11.79
N THR A 44 10.03 11.93 -10.51
CA THR A 44 10.75 12.77 -9.55
C THR A 44 11.38 11.90 -8.46
N PRO A 45 12.48 12.35 -7.83
CA PRO A 45 13.08 11.64 -6.70
C PRO A 45 12.09 11.41 -5.55
N GLY A 46 11.18 12.38 -5.32
CA GLY A 46 10.11 12.27 -4.33
C GLY A 46 9.14 11.13 -4.65
N LEU A 47 8.65 11.07 -5.89
CA LEU A 47 7.77 10.00 -6.35
C LEU A 47 8.44 8.63 -6.23
N ARG A 48 9.69 8.49 -6.69
CA ARG A 48 10.44 7.23 -6.57
C ARG A 48 10.58 6.76 -5.13
N ARG A 49 10.85 7.68 -4.18
CA ARG A 49 10.94 7.35 -2.75
C ARG A 49 9.61 6.85 -2.19
N THR A 50 8.51 7.53 -2.52
CA THR A 50 7.16 7.13 -2.12
C THR A 50 6.78 5.77 -2.69
N LEU A 51 7.06 5.53 -3.97
CA LEU A 51 6.74 4.26 -4.62
C LEU A 51 7.61 3.12 -4.11
N LYS A 52 8.91 3.36 -3.82
CA LYS A 52 9.77 2.38 -3.16
C LYS A 52 9.19 1.97 -1.80
N TYR A 53 8.82 2.94 -0.96
CA TYR A 53 8.17 2.67 0.32
C TYR A 53 6.88 1.85 0.14
N ARG A 54 6.05 2.20 -0.85
CA ARG A 54 4.83 1.46 -1.16
C ARG A 54 5.11 0.01 -1.59
N LEU A 55 6.14 -0.22 -2.40
CA LEU A 55 6.55 -1.56 -2.81
C LEU A 55 7.00 -2.40 -1.62
N ILE A 56 7.81 -1.84 -0.73
CA ILE A 56 8.22 -2.49 0.52
C ILE A 56 6.99 -2.84 1.38
N ALA A 57 6.06 -1.91 1.55
CA ALA A 57 4.83 -2.15 2.30
C ALA A 57 3.96 -3.26 1.66
N CYS A 58 3.80 -3.26 0.33
CA CYS A 58 3.08 -4.30 -0.40
C CYS A 58 3.73 -5.67 -0.19
N GLU A 59 5.06 -5.75 -0.26
CA GLU A 59 5.80 -7.00 -0.04
C GLU A 59 5.61 -7.52 1.40
N LEU A 60 5.69 -6.64 2.41
CA LEU A 60 5.44 -7.02 3.80
C LEU A 60 4.02 -7.55 4.03
N LEU A 61 3.02 -6.88 3.44
CA LEU A 61 1.62 -7.30 3.51
C LEU A 61 1.41 -8.65 2.81
N TRP A 62 2.06 -8.86 1.67
CA TRP A 62 2.03 -10.13 0.95
C TRP A 62 2.66 -11.26 1.77
N GLN A 63 3.83 -11.02 2.37
CA GLN A 63 4.47 -11.99 3.25
C GLN A 63 3.61 -12.33 4.47
N ALA A 64 2.94 -11.33 5.05
CA ALA A 64 2.03 -11.55 6.17
C ALA A 64 0.78 -12.35 5.75
N ALA A 65 0.23 -12.08 4.56
CA ALA A 65 -0.87 -12.85 3.98
C ALA A 65 -0.46 -14.32 3.74
N GLN A 66 0.70 -14.57 3.12
CA GLN A 66 1.23 -15.91 2.90
C GLN A 66 1.40 -16.68 4.22
N ARG A 67 1.99 -16.04 5.25
CA ARG A 67 2.17 -16.64 6.58
C ARG A 67 0.84 -17.02 7.23
N ARG A 68 -0.21 -16.21 7.03
CA ARG A 68 -1.53 -16.43 7.64
C ARG A 68 -2.35 -17.50 6.92
N TYR A 69 -2.35 -17.49 5.59
CA TYR A 69 -3.23 -18.35 4.79
C TYR A 69 -2.53 -19.58 4.20
N GLY A 70 -1.21 -19.71 4.40
CA GLY A 70 -0.43 -20.80 3.83
C GLY A 70 -0.37 -20.74 2.30
N GLU A 71 -0.46 -19.54 1.72
CA GLU A 71 -0.25 -19.37 0.28
C GLU A 71 1.20 -19.73 -0.06
N ALA A 72 1.41 -20.35 -1.23
CA ALA A 72 2.71 -20.87 -1.62
C ALA A 72 3.77 -19.76 -1.58
N ALA A 73 4.89 -20.06 -0.90
CA ALA A 73 5.99 -19.14 -0.69
C ALA A 73 6.65 -18.70 -2.01
N ALA A 74 7.28 -17.52 -1.98
CA ALA A 74 8.10 -16.92 -3.04
C ALA A 74 8.82 -17.96 -3.93
N GLY A 75 8.37 -18.08 -5.18
CA GLY A 75 8.90 -19.03 -6.16
C GLY A 75 7.88 -19.44 -7.21
N GLU A 76 6.59 -19.44 -6.86
CA GLU A 76 5.50 -19.54 -7.83
C GLU A 76 5.20 -18.15 -8.41
N ALA A 77 5.12 -18.05 -9.74
CA ALA A 77 4.77 -16.82 -10.42
C ALA A 77 3.30 -16.46 -10.11
N GLN A 78 3.07 -15.74 -9.02
CA GLN A 78 1.75 -15.23 -8.67
C GLN A 78 1.41 -14.03 -9.55
N SER A 79 0.18 -14.01 -10.06
CA SER A 79 -0.31 -12.83 -10.78
C SER A 79 -0.49 -11.67 -9.81
N SER A 80 -0.28 -10.43 -10.26
CA SER A 80 -0.53 -9.23 -9.45
C SER A 80 -1.94 -9.21 -8.84
N VAL A 81 -2.94 -9.71 -9.58
CA VAL A 81 -4.32 -9.85 -9.10
C VAL A 81 -4.44 -10.78 -7.89
N GLN A 82 -3.67 -11.87 -7.85
CA GLN A 82 -3.69 -12.83 -6.74
C GLN A 82 -3.07 -12.20 -5.49
N VAL A 83 -1.91 -11.58 -5.64
CA VAL A 83 -1.22 -10.83 -4.57
C VAL A 83 -2.14 -9.73 -4.01
N ASP A 84 -2.74 -8.91 -4.88
CA ASP A 84 -3.68 -7.86 -4.48
C ASP A 84 -4.89 -8.41 -3.73
N THR A 85 -5.42 -9.56 -4.16
CA THR A 85 -6.59 -10.20 -3.54
C THR A 85 -6.26 -10.72 -2.15
N ALA A 86 -5.11 -11.38 -1.99
CA ALA A 86 -4.63 -11.91 -0.72
C ALA A 86 -4.31 -10.79 0.28
N ILE A 87 -3.63 -9.72 -0.17
CA ILE A 87 -3.36 -8.54 0.66
C ILE A 87 -4.67 -7.91 1.13
N LYS A 88 -5.65 -7.72 0.23
CA LYS A 88 -6.96 -7.16 0.61
C LYS A 88 -7.69 -8.03 1.62
N ARG A 89 -7.60 -9.35 1.48
CA ARG A 89 -8.17 -10.31 2.44
C ARG A 89 -7.48 -10.19 3.79
N TYR A 90 -6.14 -10.20 3.81
CA TYR A 90 -5.33 -10.04 5.01
C TYR A 90 -5.66 -8.74 5.76
N LEU A 91 -5.68 -7.62 5.04
CA LEU A 91 -6.00 -6.31 5.62
C LEU A 91 -7.40 -6.30 6.23
N ARG A 92 -8.41 -6.86 5.55
CA ARG A 92 -9.78 -6.95 6.10
C ARG A 92 -9.82 -7.73 7.41
N ASP A 93 -9.07 -8.83 7.48
CA ASP A 93 -9.05 -9.71 8.65
C ASP A 93 -8.27 -9.10 9.82
N GLU A 94 -7.20 -8.35 9.55
CA GLU A 94 -6.32 -7.73 10.55
C GLU A 94 -6.80 -6.38 11.07
N VAL A 95 -7.23 -5.48 10.18
CA VAL A 95 -7.41 -4.06 10.51
C VAL A 95 -8.58 -3.84 11.47
N ARG A 96 -9.67 -4.61 11.33
CA ARG A 96 -10.90 -4.55 12.16
C ARG A 96 -11.12 -3.18 12.85
N PRO A 97 -11.25 -2.10 12.07
CA PRO A 97 -11.22 -0.76 12.63
C PRO A 97 -12.46 -0.56 13.51
N ALA A 98 -12.33 0.28 14.53
CA ALA A 98 -13.45 0.60 15.41
C ALA A 98 -14.65 1.11 14.59
N ALA A 99 -15.84 0.62 14.89
CA ALA A 99 -17.07 1.02 14.21
C ALA A 99 -17.30 2.53 14.37
N VAL A 100 -17.70 3.20 13.28
CA VAL A 100 -18.06 4.62 13.29
C VAL A 100 -19.30 4.81 14.14
N THR A 101 -19.19 5.61 15.19
CA THR A 101 -20.31 5.90 16.11
C THR A 101 -21.04 7.16 15.68
N ASP A 102 -22.28 7.34 16.15
CA ASP A 102 -23.03 8.59 15.90
C ASP A 102 -22.34 9.81 16.51
N ALA A 103 -21.53 9.63 17.55
CA ALA A 103 -20.72 10.71 18.11
C ALA A 103 -19.64 11.17 17.13
N ASP A 104 -19.01 10.24 16.42
CA ASP A 104 -17.97 10.56 15.41
C ASP A 104 -18.57 11.33 14.23
N VAL A 105 -19.75 10.90 13.75
CA VAL A 105 -20.46 11.57 12.66
C VAL A 105 -20.83 13.00 13.06
N ARG A 106 -21.35 13.21 14.28
CA ARG A 106 -21.68 14.55 14.79
C ARG A 106 -20.44 15.44 14.90
N THR A 107 -19.32 14.91 15.39
CA THR A 107 -18.06 15.66 15.48
C THR A 107 -17.59 16.10 14.09
N ARG A 108 -17.59 15.19 13.11
CA ARG A 108 -17.18 15.51 11.74
C ARG A 108 -18.12 16.52 11.08
N TYR A 109 -19.42 16.40 11.33
CA TYR A 109 -20.41 17.39 10.88
C TYR A 109 -20.14 18.78 11.46
N ALA A 110 -19.82 18.89 12.76
CA ALA A 110 -19.50 20.16 13.40
C ALA A 110 -18.25 20.81 12.78
N GLN A 111 -17.20 20.02 12.52
CA GLN A 111 -15.99 20.49 11.82
C GLN A 111 -16.30 21.03 10.43
N ILE A 112 -17.04 20.28 9.62
CA ILE A 112 -17.45 20.71 8.29
C ILE A 112 -18.25 22.02 8.40
N SER A 113 -19.20 22.10 9.34
CA SER A 113 -20.02 23.30 9.54
C SER A 113 -19.21 24.54 9.93
N GLU A 114 -18.13 24.38 10.70
CA GLU A 114 -17.19 25.46 11.02
C GLU A 114 -16.42 25.91 9.78
N VAL A 115 -15.89 24.96 9.00
CA VAL A 115 -15.23 25.27 7.72
C VAL A 115 -16.19 26.00 6.78
N LEU A 116 -17.43 25.56 6.66
CA LEU A 116 -18.44 26.19 5.81
C LEU A 116 -18.75 27.64 6.22
N GLN A 117 -18.69 27.98 7.51
CA GLN A 117 -18.89 29.36 8.00
C GLN A 117 -17.74 30.29 7.62
N THR A 118 -16.55 29.75 7.35
CA THR A 118 -15.39 30.55 6.90
C THR A 118 -15.38 30.83 5.41
N ILE A 119 -16.30 30.24 4.64
CA ILE A 119 -16.34 30.29 3.18
C ILE A 119 -17.60 31.04 2.74
N GLU A 120 -17.53 31.83 1.67
CA GLU A 120 -18.61 32.76 1.29
C GLU A 120 -20.00 32.09 1.24
N PRO A 121 -21.02 32.68 1.89
CA PRO A 121 -22.35 32.09 1.98
C PRO A 121 -23.01 32.07 0.59
N GLY A 122 -23.15 30.88 0.01
CA GLY A 122 -23.85 30.67 -1.27
C GLY A 122 -23.25 29.61 -2.19
N SER A 123 -22.04 29.12 -1.91
CA SER A 123 -21.33 28.21 -2.85
C SER A 123 -21.59 26.71 -2.64
N TYR A 124 -22.45 26.31 -1.69
CA TYR A 124 -22.65 24.90 -1.37
C TYR A 124 -23.98 24.36 -1.88
N ARG A 125 -23.91 23.36 -2.76
CA ARG A 125 -25.01 22.42 -2.99
C ARG A 125 -25.13 21.54 -1.75
N VAL A 126 -26.00 21.93 -0.83
CA VAL A 126 -26.29 21.17 0.40
C VAL A 126 -26.86 19.82 -0.01
N LEU A 127 -26.09 18.75 0.18
CA LEU A 127 -26.64 17.41 0.22
C LEU A 127 -27.70 17.40 1.33
N GLY A 128 -28.85 16.78 1.09
CA GLY A 128 -29.86 16.61 2.15
C GLY A 128 -29.19 16.03 3.40
N ARG A 129 -29.61 16.47 4.59
CA ARG A 129 -28.94 16.14 5.86
C ARG A 129 -28.60 14.65 5.99
N GLU A 130 -29.54 13.78 5.63
CA GLU A 130 -29.37 12.32 5.66
C GLU A 130 -28.23 11.85 4.73
N MET A 131 -28.21 12.32 3.48
CA MET A 131 -27.13 12.02 2.51
C MET A 131 -25.75 12.53 2.97
N LEU A 132 -25.71 13.66 3.69
CA LEU A 132 -24.47 14.18 4.25
C LEU A 132 -23.98 13.32 5.42
N GLU A 133 -24.87 12.90 6.32
CA GLU A 133 -24.54 12.02 7.44
C GLU A 133 -24.04 10.64 6.93
N ASP A 134 -24.66 10.08 5.89
CA ASP A 134 -24.18 8.85 5.24
C ASP A 134 -22.82 9.02 4.56
N SER A 135 -22.60 10.14 3.88
CA SER A 135 -21.31 10.44 3.24
C SER A 135 -20.20 10.59 4.29
N ILE A 136 -20.47 11.28 5.40
CA ILE A 136 -19.55 11.42 6.52
C ILE A 136 -19.22 10.05 7.12
N ARG A 137 -20.24 9.20 7.31
CA ARG A 137 -20.04 7.85 7.86
C ARG A 137 -19.18 6.99 6.94
N ALA A 138 -19.41 7.06 5.62
CA ALA A 138 -18.58 6.37 4.64
C ALA A 138 -17.12 6.88 4.70
N GLU A 139 -16.92 8.19 4.68
CA GLU A 139 -15.60 8.82 4.74
C GLU A 139 -14.84 8.45 6.02
N LEU A 140 -15.50 8.49 7.18
CA LEU A 140 -14.90 8.08 8.45
C LEU A 140 -14.54 6.59 8.46
N THR A 141 -15.30 5.75 7.76
CA THR A 141 -14.99 4.33 7.63
C THR A 141 -13.73 4.12 6.80
N ASP A 142 -13.63 4.81 5.66
CA ASP A 142 -12.44 4.78 4.80
C ASP A 142 -11.21 5.36 5.51
N GLU A 143 -11.37 6.46 6.25
CA GLU A 143 -10.29 7.08 7.02
C GLU A 143 -9.76 6.14 8.09
N ARG A 144 -10.64 5.52 8.88
CA ARG A 144 -10.24 4.56 9.91
C ARG A 144 -9.59 3.31 9.33
N LEU A 145 -10.10 2.82 8.21
CA LEU A 145 -9.48 1.72 7.47
C LEU A 145 -8.06 2.11 7.03
N ASN A 146 -7.89 3.28 6.41
CA ASN A 146 -6.58 3.77 5.99
C ASN A 146 -5.61 3.97 7.16
N GLN A 147 -6.07 4.55 8.28
CA GLN A 147 -5.26 4.71 9.48
C GLN A 147 -4.80 3.35 10.02
N ALA A 148 -5.70 2.38 10.11
CA ALA A 148 -5.34 1.06 10.63
C ALA A 148 -4.47 0.27 9.65
N ILE A 149 -4.60 0.44 8.33
CA ILE A 149 -3.63 -0.08 7.35
C ILE A 149 -2.24 0.49 7.64
N HIS A 150 -2.13 1.79 7.91
CA HIS A 150 -0.84 2.42 8.24
C HIS A 150 -0.21 1.78 9.48
N VAL A 151 -0.98 1.60 10.56
CA VAL A 151 -0.52 0.95 11.80
C VAL A 151 -0.05 -0.49 11.55
N VAL A 152 -0.77 -1.25 10.72
CA VAL A 152 -0.36 -2.63 10.37
C VAL A 152 0.95 -2.62 9.60
N VAL A 153 1.10 -1.72 8.63
CA VAL A 153 2.33 -1.60 7.83
C VAL A 153 3.50 -1.16 8.71
N GLU A 154 3.32 -0.16 9.58
CA GLU A 154 4.34 0.27 10.55
C GLU A 154 4.81 -0.90 11.42
N ARG A 155 3.88 -1.64 12.02
CA ARG A 155 4.20 -2.83 12.82
C ARG A 155 4.99 -3.87 12.01
N LEU A 156 4.60 -4.12 10.77
CA LEU A 156 5.29 -5.09 9.91
C LEU A 156 6.70 -4.61 9.56
N MET A 157 6.90 -3.31 9.34
CA MET A 157 8.22 -2.74 9.09
C MET A 157 9.13 -2.83 10.32
N GLU A 158 8.59 -2.59 11.53
CA GLU A 158 9.35 -2.76 12.79
C GLU A 158 9.82 -4.20 13.02
N GLN A 159 9.07 -5.18 12.52
CA GLN A 159 9.36 -6.62 12.67
C GLN A 159 10.22 -7.20 11.55
N ALA A 160 10.41 -6.46 10.45
CA ALA A 160 11.06 -6.97 9.25
C ALA A 160 12.55 -6.60 9.18
N ASP A 161 13.34 -7.49 8.58
CA ASP A 161 14.71 -7.18 8.15
C ASP A 161 14.63 -6.47 6.79
N ILE A 162 14.78 -5.14 6.81
CA ILE A 162 14.78 -4.29 5.61
C ILE A 162 16.21 -3.78 5.37
N ARG A 163 16.79 -4.12 4.22
CA ARG A 163 18.14 -3.69 3.83
C ARG A 163 18.05 -2.95 2.51
N GLU A 164 18.63 -1.75 2.43
CA GLU A 164 18.70 -0.95 1.20
C GLU A 164 19.98 -1.22 0.41
#